data_AF-W2SSF9-F1
#
_entry.id   AF-W2SSF9-F1
#
_cell.length_a   1.000
_cell.length_b   1.000
_cell.length_c   1.000
_cell.angle_alpha   90.00
_cell.angle_beta   90.00
_cell.angle_gamma   90.00
#
_symmetry.space_group_name_H-M   'P 1'
#
loop_
_entity.id
_entity.type
_entity.pdbx_description
1 polymer ?
#
loop_
_entity_poly.entity_id
_entity_poly.type
_entity_poly.pdbx_seq_one_letter_code
_entity_poly.pdbx_strand_id
1 'polypeptide(L)'
;MEYKDDIKAVHVYQNVSIEAIKEVLRVKAVLEAKSLKFTEEEKKVFTEKPFSELFAHLFNKSSADGILKQFSQFADGKLMGRAEQLEKILPDLLDFVWADQLADELGMQRVLCHGDLWTTNILWKARGDDVSVVSVIDFQTAHMGCPANDLVRLFSSCLSGKDRREHWKELVEVYYGYLKEEADGMKLPYTLEQLEESYCRFMPLGAFMVVPAIGPLFQLLGKNSDDEESRKQNMEVAIEKTECLLDDMLHYHERNSKLKTEGRTV
;
A
#
# COMPACT_ATOMS: atom_id res chain seq x y z
N MET A 1 16.55 9.46 18.86
CA MET A 1 15.11 9.15 18.86
C MET A 1 14.45 10.15 19.81
N GLU A 2 13.57 11.00 19.30
CA GLU A 2 12.85 12.00 20.10
C GLU A 2 11.55 11.38 20.62
N TYR A 3 11.25 11.53 21.91
CA TYR A 3 9.98 11.06 22.48
C TYR A 3 8.85 12.01 22.10
N LYS A 4 7.69 11.46 21.72
CA LYS A 4 6.47 12.20 21.41
C LYS A 4 5.35 11.71 22.33
N ASP A 5 4.78 12.60 23.12
CA ASP A 5 3.76 12.35 24.14
C ASP A 5 2.32 12.44 23.60
N ASP A 6 2.10 13.14 22.49
CA ASP A 6 0.79 13.35 21.86
C ASP A 6 0.62 12.54 20.56
N ILE A 7 0.74 11.21 20.65
CA ILE A 7 0.52 10.29 19.52
C ILE A 7 -0.81 9.54 19.68
N LYS A 8 -1.63 9.57 18.62
CA LYS A 8 -2.86 8.80 18.49
C LYS A 8 -2.58 7.52 17.67
N ALA A 9 -2.93 6.37 18.23
CA ALA A 9 -2.90 5.13 17.48
C ALA A 9 -4.03 5.12 16.43
N VAL A 10 -3.68 4.81 15.18
CA VAL A 10 -4.64 4.52 14.11
C VAL A 10 -4.44 3.07 13.72
N HIS A 11 -5.46 2.25 13.94
CA HIS A 11 -5.43 0.84 13.60
C HIS A 11 -5.80 0.63 12.13
N VAL A 12 -5.40 -0.52 11.56
CA VAL A 12 -5.59 -0.84 10.13
C VAL A 12 -7.05 -0.90 9.66
N TYR A 13 -8.01 -1.13 10.56
CA TYR A 13 -9.44 -1.04 10.22
C TYR A 13 -9.95 0.40 10.14
N GLN A 14 -9.28 1.33 10.82
CA GLN A 14 -9.70 2.71 10.82
C GLN A 14 -9.30 3.35 9.50
N ASN A 15 -10.19 4.20 9.01
CA ASN A 15 -9.93 5.01 7.84
C ASN A 15 -9.50 6.39 8.28
N VAL A 16 -8.53 6.97 7.58
CA VAL A 16 -8.12 8.36 7.76
C VAL A 16 -8.70 9.20 6.62
N SER A 17 -8.87 10.50 6.87
CA SER A 17 -9.43 11.40 5.87
C SER A 17 -8.50 11.55 4.65
N ILE A 18 -9.08 11.95 3.52
CA ILE A 18 -8.33 12.32 2.31
C ILE A 18 -7.28 13.39 2.62
N GLU A 19 -7.61 14.38 3.45
CA GLU A 19 -6.68 15.46 3.82
C GLU A 19 -5.50 14.94 4.65
N ALA A 20 -5.74 14.01 5.58
CA ALA A 20 -4.66 13.35 6.32
C ALA A 20 -3.75 12.54 5.38
N ILE A 21 -4.29 11.86 4.36
CA ILE A 21 -3.47 11.18 3.35
C ILE A 21 -2.62 12.16 2.55
N LYS A 22 -3.16 13.32 2.15
CA LYS A 22 -2.39 14.35 1.43
C LYS A 22 -1.17 14.81 2.23
N GLU A 23 -1.26 14.90 3.56
CA GLU A 23 -0.09 15.20 4.40
C GLU A 23 0.98 14.10 4.34
N VAL A 24 0.58 12.83 4.40
CA VAL A 24 1.52 11.70 4.25
C VAL A 24 2.16 11.69 2.87
N LEU A 25 1.39 11.99 1.82
CA LEU A 25 1.90 12.13 0.46
C LEU A 25 2.93 13.25 0.34
N ARG A 26 2.75 14.37 1.06
CA ARG A 26 3.76 15.43 1.12
C ARG A 26 5.06 14.94 1.77
N VAL A 27 4.97 14.18 2.86
CA VAL A 27 6.15 13.57 3.50
C VAL A 27 6.87 12.60 2.56
N LYS A 28 6.13 11.73 1.85
CA LYS A 28 6.71 10.82 0.86
C LYS A 28 7.36 11.57 -0.31
N ALA A 29 6.76 12.67 -0.78
CA ALA A 29 7.31 13.49 -1.86
C ALA A 29 8.64 14.15 -1.44
N VAL A 30 8.72 14.65 -0.20
CA VAL A 30 9.98 15.18 0.36
C VAL A 30 11.05 14.09 0.43
N LEU A 31 10.70 12.89 0.91
CA LEU A 31 11.63 11.76 1.00
C LEU A 31 12.18 11.39 -0.39
N GLU A 32 11.30 11.28 -1.36
CA GLU A 32 11.67 10.95 -2.74
C GLU A 32 12.53 12.04 -3.38
N ALA A 33 12.11 13.30 -3.31
CA ALA A 33 12.84 14.43 -3.88
C ALA A 33 14.26 14.55 -3.28
N LYS A 34 14.42 14.24 -1.99
CA LYS A 34 15.76 14.17 -1.36
C LYS A 34 16.61 13.05 -1.96
N SER A 35 16.02 11.89 -2.26
CA SER A 35 16.75 10.76 -2.86
C SER A 35 17.24 11.04 -4.28
N LEU A 36 16.63 11.99 -5.01
CA LEU A 36 17.12 12.41 -6.33
C LEU A 36 18.52 13.04 -6.26
N LYS A 37 18.95 13.49 -5.08
CA LYS A 37 20.26 14.07 -4.83
C LYS A 37 21.30 13.06 -4.35
N PHE A 38 20.91 11.79 -4.17
CA PHE A 38 21.84 10.75 -3.71
C PHE A 38 22.92 10.47 -4.75
N THR A 39 24.14 10.23 -4.27
CA THR A 39 25.21 9.67 -5.11
C THR A 39 24.94 8.19 -5.42
N GLU A 40 25.67 7.63 -6.38
CA GLU A 40 25.55 6.21 -6.71
C GLU A 40 25.99 5.30 -5.55
N GLU A 41 26.93 5.75 -4.71
CA GLU A 41 27.35 5.05 -3.49
C GLU A 41 26.24 5.05 -2.43
N GLU A 42 25.54 6.18 -2.25
CA GLU A 42 24.43 6.28 -1.31
C GLU A 42 23.25 5.41 -1.74
N LYS A 43 22.95 5.35 -3.04
CA LYS A 43 21.91 4.47 -3.59
C LYS A 43 22.21 2.99 -3.34
N LYS A 44 23.47 2.57 -3.47
CA LYS A 44 23.92 1.16 -3.27
C LYS A 44 23.74 0.64 -1.84
N VAL A 45 23.50 1.51 -0.86
CA VAL A 45 23.17 1.09 0.51
C VAL A 45 21.78 0.44 0.58
N PHE A 46 20.90 0.82 -0.35
CA PHE A 46 19.55 0.32 -0.43
C PHE A 46 19.47 -0.84 -1.42
N THR A 47 18.72 -1.89 -1.08
CA THR A 47 18.43 -2.96 -2.04
C THR A 47 17.61 -2.41 -3.20
N GLU A 48 17.78 -3.03 -4.37
CA GLU A 48 16.95 -2.81 -5.55
C GLU A 48 15.99 -3.97 -5.82
N LYS A 49 15.99 -4.97 -4.92
CA LYS A 49 15.19 -6.20 -5.04
C LYS A 49 14.41 -6.50 -3.75
N PRO A 50 13.67 -5.52 -3.20
CA PRO A 50 12.99 -5.68 -1.93
C PRO A 50 12.01 -6.86 -1.93
N PHE A 51 11.34 -7.16 -3.04
CA PHE A 51 10.34 -8.22 -3.07
C PHE A 51 11.00 -9.60 -3.08
N SER A 52 12.03 -9.79 -3.90
CA SER A 52 12.74 -11.06 -3.97
C SER A 52 13.64 -11.33 -2.74
N GLU A 53 14.20 -10.28 -2.12
CA GLU A 53 15.17 -10.42 -1.01
C GLU A 53 14.52 -10.30 0.38
N LEU A 54 13.50 -9.46 0.55
CA LEU A 54 12.88 -9.21 1.85
C LEU A 54 11.51 -9.88 1.96
N PHE A 55 10.61 -9.62 1.00
CA PHE A 55 9.22 -10.06 1.11
C PHE A 55 9.00 -11.52 0.72
N ALA A 56 9.82 -12.11 -0.15
CA ALA A 56 9.69 -13.51 -0.56
C ALA A 56 9.78 -14.48 0.63
N HIS A 57 10.56 -14.15 1.65
CA HIS A 57 10.65 -14.93 2.88
C HIS A 57 9.39 -14.86 3.74
N LEU A 58 8.69 -13.72 3.73
CA LEU A 58 7.46 -13.49 4.48
C LEU A 58 6.23 -14.06 3.75
N PHE A 59 6.21 -13.95 2.43
CA PHE A 59 5.08 -14.28 1.55
C PHE A 59 5.41 -15.46 0.63
N ASN A 60 5.68 -16.61 1.23
CA ASN A 60 5.76 -17.87 0.47
C ASN A 60 4.38 -18.50 0.31
N LYS A 61 4.28 -19.53 -0.55
CA LYS A 61 3.03 -20.23 -0.82
C LYS A 61 2.32 -20.73 0.45
N SER A 62 3.05 -21.29 1.41
CA SER A 62 2.46 -21.79 2.66
C SER A 62 1.86 -20.66 3.50
N SER A 63 2.54 -19.51 3.58
CA SER A 63 2.00 -18.32 4.27
C SER A 63 0.74 -17.82 3.57
N ALA A 64 0.77 -17.73 2.24
CA ALA A 64 -0.35 -17.29 1.42
C ALA A 64 -1.58 -18.22 1.52
N ASP A 65 -1.38 -19.54 1.46
CA ASP A 65 -2.44 -20.53 1.64
C ASP A 65 -3.07 -20.40 3.04
N GLY A 66 -2.25 -20.16 4.06
CA GLY A 66 -2.71 -19.91 5.43
C GLY A 66 -3.58 -18.65 5.55
N ILE A 67 -3.18 -17.58 4.88
CA ILE A 67 -3.92 -16.32 4.80
C ILE A 67 -5.29 -16.52 4.10
N LEU A 68 -5.30 -17.16 2.94
CA LEU A 68 -6.53 -17.40 2.18
C LEU A 68 -7.51 -18.29 2.94
N LYS A 69 -7.00 -19.30 3.66
CA LYS A 69 -7.81 -20.14 4.54
C LYS A 69 -8.42 -19.36 5.70
N GLN A 70 -7.69 -18.40 6.28
CA GLN A 70 -8.25 -17.52 7.31
C GLN A 70 -9.38 -16.67 6.75
N PHE A 71 -9.26 -16.13 5.53
CA PHE A 71 -10.34 -15.37 4.90
C PHE A 71 -11.57 -16.19 4.56
N SER A 72 -11.41 -17.39 4.04
CA SER A 72 -12.56 -18.22 3.64
C SER A 72 -13.44 -18.59 4.83
N GLN A 73 -12.86 -18.61 6.03
CA GLN A 73 -13.55 -18.86 7.29
C GLN A 73 -14.03 -17.57 7.97
N PHE A 74 -13.69 -16.40 7.43
CA PHE A 74 -13.97 -15.12 8.03
C PHE A 74 -15.36 -14.58 7.69
N ALA A 75 -15.93 -13.74 8.57
CA ALA A 75 -17.22 -13.08 8.42
C ALA A 75 -18.36 -14.04 8.01
N ASP A 76 -18.45 -15.19 8.68
CA ASP A 76 -19.43 -16.25 8.37
C ASP A 76 -19.37 -16.76 6.92
N GLY A 77 -18.18 -16.74 6.31
CA GLY A 77 -17.95 -17.20 4.94
C GLY A 77 -18.24 -16.16 3.86
N LYS A 78 -18.56 -14.90 4.22
CA LYS A 78 -18.81 -13.81 3.25
C LYS A 78 -17.64 -13.58 2.28
N LEU A 79 -16.42 -13.87 2.70
CA LEU A 79 -15.21 -13.69 1.89
C LEU A 79 -14.78 -14.94 1.10
N MET A 80 -15.48 -16.08 1.26
CA MET A 80 -15.06 -17.36 0.69
C MET A 80 -14.90 -17.33 -0.83
N GLY A 81 -15.90 -16.83 -1.55
CA GLY A 81 -15.84 -16.77 -3.02
C GLY A 81 -14.67 -15.93 -3.55
N ARG A 82 -14.33 -14.83 -2.86
CA ARG A 82 -13.19 -13.97 -3.20
C ARG A 82 -11.86 -14.65 -2.88
N ALA A 83 -11.78 -15.35 -1.75
CA ALA A 83 -10.59 -16.12 -1.38
C ALA A 83 -10.28 -17.22 -2.42
N GLU A 84 -11.31 -17.95 -2.89
CA GLU A 84 -11.17 -18.96 -3.95
C GLU A 84 -10.73 -18.36 -5.29
N GLN A 85 -11.19 -17.14 -5.62
CA GLN A 85 -10.73 -16.44 -6.81
C GLN A 85 -9.28 -15.97 -6.69
N LEU A 86 -8.88 -15.46 -5.52
CA LEU A 86 -7.50 -15.05 -5.25
C LEU A 86 -6.53 -16.24 -5.29
N GLU A 87 -6.94 -17.41 -4.79
CA GLU A 87 -6.12 -18.64 -4.84
C GLU A 87 -5.71 -18.98 -6.28
N LYS A 88 -6.61 -18.77 -7.24
CA LYS A 88 -6.36 -19.07 -8.67
C LYS A 88 -5.32 -18.13 -9.29
N ILE A 89 -5.22 -16.90 -8.80
CA ILE A 89 -4.29 -15.89 -9.33
C ILE A 89 -3.05 -15.70 -8.45
N LEU A 90 -2.95 -16.45 -7.35
CA LEU A 90 -1.87 -16.33 -6.37
C LEU A 90 -0.46 -16.45 -6.98
N PRO A 91 -0.18 -17.35 -7.95
CA PRO A 91 1.13 -17.38 -8.61
C PRO A 91 1.51 -16.06 -9.27
N ASP A 92 0.54 -15.36 -9.85
CA ASP A 92 0.76 -14.06 -10.51
C ASP A 92 0.91 -12.93 -9.49
N LEU A 93 0.17 -13.01 -8.37
CA LEU A 93 0.30 -12.04 -7.27
C LEU A 93 1.67 -12.12 -6.60
N LEU A 94 2.29 -13.30 -6.57
CA LEU A 94 3.58 -13.55 -5.93
C LEU A 94 4.76 -13.48 -6.92
N ASP A 95 4.59 -12.85 -8.08
CA ASP A 95 5.69 -12.59 -9.01
C ASP A 95 6.58 -11.43 -8.50
N PHE A 96 7.39 -11.74 -7.50
CA PHE A 96 8.28 -10.77 -6.85
C PHE A 96 9.42 -10.30 -7.75
N VAL A 97 9.87 -11.15 -8.67
CA VAL A 97 10.92 -10.77 -9.63
C VAL A 97 10.38 -9.68 -10.57
N TRP A 98 9.15 -9.85 -11.07
CA TRP A 98 8.48 -8.81 -11.84
C TRP A 98 8.29 -7.52 -11.03
N ALA A 99 7.86 -7.63 -9.77
CA ALA A 99 7.65 -6.48 -8.91
C ALA A 99 8.92 -5.63 -8.71
N ASP A 100 10.09 -6.27 -8.58
CA ASP A 100 11.39 -5.59 -8.49
C ASP A 100 11.79 -4.86 -9.81
N GLN A 101 11.17 -5.22 -10.93
CA GLN A 101 11.46 -4.71 -12.28
C GLN A 101 10.43 -3.70 -12.80
N LEU A 102 9.30 -3.51 -12.09
CA LEU A 102 8.19 -2.68 -12.57
C LEU A 102 8.60 -1.26 -12.99
N ALA A 103 9.47 -0.61 -12.21
CA ALA A 103 9.97 0.72 -12.54
C ALA A 103 10.75 0.71 -13.88
N ASP A 104 11.57 -0.30 -14.11
CA ASP A 104 12.42 -0.39 -15.30
C ASP A 104 11.59 -0.70 -16.55
N GLU A 105 10.60 -1.59 -16.43
CA GLU A 105 9.65 -1.91 -17.52
C GLU A 105 8.94 -0.66 -18.02
N LEU A 106 8.52 0.21 -17.09
CA LEU A 106 7.84 1.46 -17.41
C LEU A 106 8.80 2.59 -17.81
N GLY A 107 10.12 2.37 -17.81
CA GLY A 107 11.12 3.39 -18.11
C GLY A 107 11.19 4.50 -17.06
N MET A 108 10.86 4.18 -15.81
CA MET A 108 10.95 5.07 -14.65
C MET A 108 12.34 4.97 -14.02
N GLN A 109 12.87 6.09 -13.54
CA GLN A 109 14.02 6.04 -12.64
C GLN A 109 13.56 5.46 -11.29
N ARG A 110 14.30 4.47 -10.78
CA ARG A 110 14.10 3.95 -9.43
C ARG A 110 14.33 5.05 -8.38
N VAL A 111 13.45 5.12 -7.39
CA VAL A 111 13.43 6.14 -6.34
C VAL A 111 13.45 5.52 -4.96
N LEU A 112 13.79 6.30 -3.94
CA LEU A 112 13.71 5.82 -2.57
C LEU A 112 12.25 5.62 -2.16
N CYS A 113 11.92 4.37 -1.87
CA CYS A 113 10.66 3.95 -1.27
C CYS A 113 10.89 3.66 0.21
N HIS A 114 9.89 3.97 1.03
CA HIS A 114 9.81 3.55 2.41
C HIS A 114 9.72 2.02 2.50
N GLY A 115 8.95 1.40 1.60
CA GLY A 115 8.83 -0.05 1.43
C GLY A 115 7.82 -0.72 2.35
N ASP A 116 7.47 -0.08 3.46
CA ASP A 116 6.32 -0.47 4.29
C ASP A 116 5.55 0.77 4.78
N LEU A 117 5.05 1.61 3.85
CA LEU A 117 4.29 2.83 4.20
C LEU A 117 2.81 2.49 4.44
N TRP A 118 2.47 2.16 5.68
CA TRP A 118 1.10 1.84 6.10
C TRP A 118 0.75 2.49 7.44
N THR A 119 -0.53 2.44 7.79
CA THR A 119 -1.13 3.12 8.95
C THR A 119 -0.33 3.03 10.26
N THR A 120 0.30 1.89 10.57
CA THR A 120 1.04 1.70 11.85
C THR A 120 2.47 2.23 11.82
N ASN A 121 3.02 2.49 10.63
CA ASN A 121 4.34 3.10 10.44
C ASN A 121 4.24 4.62 10.28
N ILE A 122 3.05 5.18 10.52
CA ILE A 122 2.76 6.60 10.53
C ILE A 122 2.36 6.98 11.95
N LEU A 123 3.10 7.93 12.52
CA LEU A 123 2.75 8.54 13.79
C LEU A 123 1.75 9.65 13.55
N TRP A 124 0.57 9.52 14.15
CA TRP A 124 -0.53 10.47 14.01
C TRP A 124 -0.70 11.28 15.29
N LYS A 125 -1.19 12.52 15.17
CA LYS A 125 -1.74 13.30 16.29
C LYS A 125 -3.19 13.65 16.02
N ALA A 126 -3.98 13.81 17.07
CA ALA A 126 -5.38 14.22 16.94
C ALA A 126 -5.49 15.65 16.39
N ARG A 127 -6.45 15.87 15.49
CA ARG A 127 -6.85 17.19 14.99
C ARG A 127 -8.37 17.25 14.93
N GLY A 128 -9.00 17.56 16.06
CA GLY A 128 -10.45 17.43 16.21
C GLY A 128 -10.89 15.99 15.99
N ASP A 129 -11.85 15.78 15.09
CA ASP A 129 -12.32 14.44 14.70
C ASP A 129 -11.41 13.75 13.66
N ASP A 130 -10.38 14.44 13.17
CA ASP A 130 -9.42 13.96 12.18
C ASP A 130 -8.04 13.68 12.81
N VAL A 131 -7.09 13.27 11.98
CA VAL A 131 -5.68 13.09 12.33
C VAL A 131 -4.77 13.91 11.43
N SER A 132 -3.57 14.21 11.92
CA SER A 132 -2.51 14.83 11.12
C SER A 132 -1.21 14.08 11.31
N VAL A 133 -0.36 14.09 10.28
CA VAL A 133 0.91 13.35 10.30
C VAL A 133 1.92 14.04 11.22
N VAL A 134 2.58 13.26 12.08
CA VAL A 134 3.70 13.72 12.90
C VAL A 134 5.01 13.29 12.27
N SER A 135 5.13 12.00 11.95
CA SER A 135 6.31 11.42 11.31
C SER A 135 5.98 10.08 10.68
N VAL A 136 6.76 9.70 9.66
CA VAL A 136 6.86 8.31 9.19
C VAL A 136 8.04 7.64 9.92
N ILE A 137 7.90 6.37 10.28
CA ILE A 137 8.89 5.59 11.02
C ILE A 137 9.06 4.19 10.41
N ASP A 138 10.07 3.46 10.88
CA ASP A 138 10.35 2.07 10.48
C ASP A 138 10.79 1.90 9.00
N PHE A 139 11.95 2.47 8.69
CA PHE A 139 12.59 2.42 7.37
C PHE A 139 13.38 1.12 7.11
N GLN A 140 13.11 0.03 7.84
CA GLN A 140 13.89 -1.21 7.72
C GLN A 140 13.75 -1.89 6.34
N THR A 141 12.68 -1.60 5.62
CA THR A 141 12.41 -2.09 4.26
C THR A 141 12.65 -1.04 3.18
N ALA A 142 13.29 0.08 3.52
CA ALA A 142 13.58 1.14 2.56
C ALA A 142 14.49 0.63 1.43
N HIS A 143 14.15 0.97 0.20
CA HIS A 143 14.78 0.41 -1.00
C HIS A 143 14.69 1.38 -2.19
N MET A 144 15.51 1.14 -3.21
CA MET A 144 15.36 1.83 -4.50
C MET A 144 14.40 1.02 -5.38
N GLY A 145 13.26 1.62 -5.77
CA GLY A 145 12.24 0.89 -6.51
C GLY A 145 11.17 1.78 -7.14
N CYS A 146 9.98 1.20 -7.35
CA CYS A 146 8.84 1.89 -7.92
C CYS A 146 8.08 2.67 -6.84
N PRO A 147 7.73 3.96 -7.05
CA PRO A 147 6.97 4.76 -6.08
C PRO A 147 5.58 4.17 -5.77
N ALA A 148 5.00 3.39 -6.69
CA ALA A 148 3.72 2.71 -6.50
C ALA A 148 3.71 1.77 -5.30
N ASN A 149 4.88 1.24 -4.91
CA ASN A 149 5.05 0.35 -3.76
C ASN A 149 4.46 0.98 -2.49
N ASP A 150 4.79 2.24 -2.24
CA ASP A 150 4.31 2.98 -1.08
C ASP A 150 2.88 3.50 -1.26
N LEU A 151 2.52 3.97 -2.46
CA LEU A 151 1.19 4.52 -2.72
C LEU A 151 0.09 3.47 -2.57
N VAL A 152 0.27 2.29 -3.17
CA VAL A 152 -0.69 1.18 -3.05
C VAL A 152 -0.80 0.73 -1.59
N ARG A 153 0.33 0.61 -0.89
CA ARG A 153 0.40 0.20 0.52
C ARG A 153 -0.34 1.21 1.42
N LEU A 154 -0.11 2.49 1.22
CA LEU A 154 -0.73 3.58 1.96
C LEU A 154 -2.24 3.59 1.75
N PHE A 155 -2.70 3.61 0.49
CA PHE A 155 -4.12 3.72 0.18
C PHE A 155 -4.90 2.47 0.60
N SER A 156 -4.30 1.28 0.44
CA SER A 156 -4.92 0.01 0.85
C SER A 156 -5.08 -0.10 2.37
N SER A 157 -4.12 0.44 3.13
CA SER A 157 -4.12 0.33 4.60
C SER A 157 -4.84 1.48 5.30
N CYS A 158 -4.99 2.65 4.68
CA CYS A 158 -5.48 3.86 5.35
C CYS A 158 -6.84 4.38 4.86
N LEU A 159 -7.27 4.05 3.64
CA LEU A 159 -8.55 4.50 3.09
C LEU A 159 -9.63 3.43 3.20
N SER A 160 -10.90 3.86 3.20
CA SER A 160 -12.03 2.95 2.96
C SER A 160 -11.96 2.38 1.54
N GLY A 161 -12.70 1.30 1.27
CA GLY A 161 -12.81 0.77 -0.08
C GLY A 161 -13.40 1.80 -1.05
N LYS A 162 -14.48 2.45 -0.62
CA LYS A 162 -15.11 3.56 -1.35
C LYS A 162 -14.13 4.70 -1.67
N ASP A 163 -13.48 5.28 -0.67
CA ASP A 163 -12.63 6.46 -0.86
C ASP A 163 -11.40 6.13 -1.72
N ARG A 164 -10.81 4.95 -1.55
CA ARG A 164 -9.71 4.49 -2.41
C ARG A 164 -10.15 4.46 -3.88
N ARG A 165 -11.31 3.87 -4.19
CA ARG A 165 -11.80 3.75 -5.57
C ARG A 165 -12.17 5.10 -6.17
N GLU A 166 -12.74 5.99 -5.37
CA GLU A 166 -13.18 7.33 -5.81
C GLU A 166 -11.98 8.28 -6.00
N HIS A 167 -10.96 8.21 -5.13
CA HIS A 167 -9.92 9.24 -5.04
C HIS A 167 -8.50 8.78 -5.37
N TRP A 168 -8.21 7.49 -5.64
CA TRP A 168 -6.81 7.04 -5.86
C TRP A 168 -6.09 7.86 -6.94
N LYS A 169 -6.80 8.20 -8.02
CA LYS A 169 -6.22 8.95 -9.15
C LYS A 169 -5.91 10.39 -8.74
N GLU A 170 -6.86 11.08 -8.09
CA GLU A 170 -6.65 12.42 -7.52
C GLU A 170 -5.45 12.41 -6.56
N LEU A 171 -5.35 11.41 -5.69
CA LEU A 171 -4.26 11.30 -4.72
C LEU A 171 -2.90 11.05 -5.39
N VAL A 172 -2.85 10.25 -6.45
CA VAL A 172 -1.64 10.07 -7.29
C VAL A 172 -1.22 11.40 -7.94
N GLU A 173 -2.18 12.16 -8.48
CA GLU A 173 -1.94 13.48 -9.08
C GLU A 173 -1.43 14.48 -8.04
N VAL A 174 -2.03 14.51 -6.84
CA VAL A 174 -1.58 15.36 -5.72
C VAL A 174 -0.16 15.00 -5.30
N TYR A 175 0.15 13.71 -5.16
CA TYR A 175 1.50 13.26 -4.85
C TYR A 175 2.52 13.72 -5.89
N TYR A 176 2.20 13.54 -7.17
CA TYR A 176 3.06 13.96 -8.28
C TYR A 176 3.27 15.49 -8.28
N GLY A 177 2.22 16.27 -7.97
CA GLY A 177 2.31 17.71 -7.78
C GLY A 177 3.29 18.09 -6.67
N TYR A 178 3.18 17.45 -5.49
CA TYR A 178 4.13 17.67 -4.39
C TYR A 178 5.55 17.26 -4.76
N LEU A 179 5.75 16.14 -5.44
CA LEU A 179 7.08 15.74 -5.91
C LEU A 179 7.68 16.79 -6.84
N LYS A 180 6.89 17.34 -7.75
CA LYS A 180 7.33 18.39 -8.67
C LYS A 180 7.76 19.66 -7.94
N GLU A 181 7.03 20.05 -6.90
CA GLU A 181 7.40 21.18 -6.05
C GLU A 181 8.70 20.91 -5.28
N GLU A 182 8.82 19.75 -4.62
CA GLU A 182 9.97 19.39 -3.80
C GLU A 182 11.23 19.08 -4.60
N ALA A 183 11.08 18.64 -5.86
CA ALA A 183 12.19 18.43 -6.78
C ALA A 183 12.85 19.73 -7.23
N ASP A 184 12.20 20.90 -7.05
CA ASP A 184 12.78 22.24 -7.25
C ASP A 184 13.60 22.38 -8.54
N GLY A 185 12.98 22.04 -9.68
CA GLY A 185 13.59 22.15 -11.01
C GLY A 185 14.53 21.01 -11.43
N MET A 186 14.73 20.00 -10.57
CA MET A 186 15.38 18.75 -10.98
C MET A 186 14.54 18.00 -12.03
N LYS A 187 15.21 17.20 -12.86
CA LYS A 187 14.52 16.29 -13.78
C LYS A 187 13.73 15.27 -12.94
N LEU A 188 12.43 15.17 -13.21
CA LEU A 188 11.58 14.19 -12.53
C LEU A 188 11.95 12.75 -12.95
N PRO A 189 11.85 11.80 -12.00
CA PRO A 189 12.21 10.40 -12.23
C PRO A 189 11.25 9.67 -13.18
N TYR A 190 10.04 10.20 -13.37
CA TYR A 190 8.97 9.62 -14.18
C TYR A 190 7.89 10.66 -14.51
N THR A 191 6.96 10.33 -15.40
CA THR A 191 5.75 11.13 -15.71
C THR A 191 4.57 10.72 -14.83
N LEU A 192 3.52 11.56 -14.83
CA LEU A 192 2.28 11.24 -14.13
C LEU A 192 1.62 9.96 -14.70
N GLU A 193 1.65 9.79 -16.02
CA GLU A 193 1.08 8.62 -16.69
C GLU A 193 1.82 7.33 -16.32
N GLN A 194 3.16 7.39 -16.22
CA GLN A 194 3.95 6.25 -15.74
C GLN A 194 3.62 5.92 -14.28
N LEU A 195 3.44 6.94 -13.44
CA LEU A 195 3.07 6.74 -12.04
C LEU A 195 1.67 6.12 -11.90
N GLU A 196 0.67 6.64 -12.61
CA GLU A 196 -0.70 6.08 -12.64
C GLU A 196 -0.71 4.63 -13.12
N GLU A 197 0.02 4.33 -14.20
CA GLU A 197 0.12 2.97 -14.72
C GLU A 197 0.82 2.05 -13.70
N SER A 198 1.91 2.50 -13.10
CA SER A 198 2.62 1.73 -12.09
C SER A 198 1.75 1.41 -10.87
N TYR A 199 0.90 2.35 -10.44
CA TYR A 199 -0.09 2.12 -9.38
C TYR A 199 -1.08 1.03 -9.78
N CYS A 200 -1.68 1.13 -10.98
CA CYS A 200 -2.64 0.15 -11.47
C CYS A 200 -2.01 -1.25 -11.64
N ARG A 201 -0.78 -1.31 -12.15
CA ARG A 201 -0.06 -2.56 -12.35
C ARG A 201 0.31 -3.23 -11.02
N PHE A 202 0.79 -2.43 -10.07
CA PHE A 202 1.23 -2.92 -8.77
C PHE A 202 0.07 -3.23 -7.80
N MET A 203 -1.11 -2.65 -8.02
CA MET A 203 -2.27 -2.77 -7.11
C MET A 203 -2.54 -4.21 -6.63
N PRO A 204 -2.60 -5.25 -7.49
CA PRO A 204 -2.89 -6.61 -7.04
C PRO A 204 -1.90 -7.13 -5.98
N LEU A 205 -0.59 -6.99 -6.24
CA LEU A 205 0.44 -7.44 -5.29
C LEU A 205 0.50 -6.54 -4.05
N GLY A 206 0.53 -5.22 -4.23
CA GLY A 206 0.65 -4.30 -3.09
C GLY A 206 -0.53 -4.41 -2.11
N ALA A 207 -1.74 -4.63 -2.60
CA ALA A 207 -2.91 -4.92 -1.78
C ALA A 207 -2.82 -6.29 -1.09
N PHE A 208 -2.36 -7.32 -1.80
CA PHE A 208 -2.15 -8.65 -1.22
C PHE A 208 -1.14 -8.62 -0.06
N MET A 209 -0.19 -7.70 -0.07
CA MET A 209 0.73 -7.56 1.05
C MET A 209 0.07 -7.01 2.32
N VAL A 210 -1.06 -6.30 2.23
CA VAL A 210 -1.78 -5.73 3.40
C VAL A 210 -2.65 -6.79 4.07
N VAL A 211 -3.10 -7.75 3.27
CA VAL A 211 -4.00 -8.84 3.65
C VAL A 211 -3.60 -9.62 4.94
N PRO A 212 -2.32 -9.94 5.23
CA PRO A 212 -1.96 -10.64 6.47
C PRO A 212 -2.30 -9.85 7.75
N ALA A 213 -2.41 -8.51 7.65
CA ALA A 213 -2.80 -7.68 8.78
C ALA A 213 -4.31 -7.79 9.09
N ILE A 214 -5.12 -8.30 8.15
CA ILE A 214 -6.58 -8.35 8.26
C ILE A 214 -7.04 -9.45 9.24
N GLY A 215 -6.36 -10.61 9.28
CA GLY A 215 -6.69 -11.67 10.23
C GLY A 215 -6.56 -11.24 11.70
N PRO A 216 -5.38 -10.76 12.14
CA PRO A 216 -5.17 -10.22 13.48
C PRO A 216 -6.09 -9.04 13.80
N LEU A 217 -6.35 -8.18 12.81
CA LEU A 217 -7.30 -7.08 12.91
C LEU A 217 -8.67 -7.55 13.39
N PHE A 218 -9.24 -8.54 12.73
CA PHE A 218 -10.57 -9.00 13.05
C PHE A 218 -10.64 -9.75 14.38
N GLN A 219 -9.57 -10.47 14.76
CA GLN A 219 -9.47 -11.08 16.09
C GLN A 219 -9.47 -10.02 17.19
N LEU A 220 -8.80 -8.89 16.98
CA LEU A 220 -8.79 -7.76 17.92
C LEU A 220 -10.20 -7.17 18.05
N LEU A 221 -10.86 -6.90 16.92
CA LEU A 221 -12.23 -6.38 16.91
C LEU A 221 -13.22 -7.33 17.58
N GLY A 222 -13.06 -8.65 17.42
CA GLY A 222 -13.92 -9.64 18.06
C GLY A 222 -13.75 -9.75 19.58
N LYS A 223 -12.61 -9.33 20.14
CA LYS A 223 -12.26 -9.46 21.57
C LYS A 223 -12.49 -8.20 22.41
N ASN A 224 -12.65 -7.03 21.79
CA ASN A 224 -12.94 -5.80 22.55
C ASN A 224 -14.35 -5.87 23.15
N SER A 225 -14.42 -5.82 24.49
CA SER A 225 -15.53 -6.34 25.30
C SER A 225 -16.54 -5.31 25.81
N ASP A 226 -16.32 -4.01 25.60
CA ASP A 226 -17.02 -3.01 26.44
C ASP A 226 -18.10 -2.20 25.70
N ASP A 227 -18.14 -2.25 24.36
CA ASP A 227 -19.17 -1.59 23.55
C ASP A 227 -19.53 -2.42 22.30
N GLU A 228 -20.72 -3.03 22.34
CA GLU A 228 -21.24 -3.86 21.25
C GLU A 228 -21.54 -3.07 19.97
N GLU A 229 -21.96 -1.81 20.10
CA GLU A 229 -22.30 -0.95 18.97
C GLU A 229 -21.03 -0.53 18.22
N SER A 230 -20.03 0.00 18.93
CA SER A 230 -18.72 0.32 18.35
C SER A 230 -18.06 -0.91 17.72
N ARG A 231 -18.17 -2.09 18.34
CA ARG A 231 -17.64 -3.33 17.79
C ARG A 231 -18.29 -3.67 16.44
N LYS A 232 -19.62 -3.57 16.37
CA LYS A 232 -20.37 -3.85 15.14
C LYS A 232 -19.99 -2.86 14.03
N GLN A 233 -19.93 -1.57 14.35
CA GLN A 233 -19.54 -0.53 13.40
C GLN A 233 -18.11 -0.76 12.87
N ASN A 234 -17.14 -1.03 13.75
CA ASN A 234 -15.76 -1.29 13.35
C ASN A 234 -15.63 -2.56 12.50
N MET A 235 -16.43 -3.59 12.81
CA MET A 235 -16.49 -4.82 12.01
C MET A 235 -17.04 -4.55 10.61
N GLU A 236 -18.11 -3.76 10.48
CA GLU A 236 -18.69 -3.37 9.20
C GLU A 236 -17.68 -2.60 8.34
N VAL A 237 -16.97 -1.64 8.93
CA VAL A 237 -15.91 -0.88 8.24
C VAL A 237 -14.78 -1.80 7.76
N ALA A 238 -14.31 -2.70 8.63
CA ALA A 238 -13.25 -3.64 8.27
C ALA A 238 -13.67 -4.63 7.17
N ILE A 239 -14.93 -5.10 7.18
CA ILE A 239 -15.48 -5.95 6.12
C ILE A 239 -15.56 -5.19 4.80
N GLU A 240 -16.13 -3.98 4.76
CA GLU A 240 -16.24 -3.17 3.54
C GLU A 240 -14.86 -2.94 2.90
N LYS A 241 -13.89 -2.53 3.73
CA LYS A 241 -12.52 -2.28 3.29
C LYS A 241 -11.89 -3.53 2.73
N THR A 242 -12.07 -4.67 3.40
CA THR A 242 -11.53 -5.96 2.96
C THR A 242 -12.17 -6.40 1.65
N GLU A 243 -13.51 -6.42 1.56
CA GLU A 243 -14.23 -6.82 0.34
C GLU A 243 -13.80 -5.99 -0.86
N CYS A 244 -13.76 -4.68 -0.71
CA CYS A 244 -13.30 -3.79 -1.77
C CYS A 244 -11.83 -4.04 -2.14
N LEU A 245 -10.97 -4.32 -1.15
CA LEU A 245 -9.56 -4.62 -1.41
C LEU A 245 -9.40 -5.91 -2.23
N LEU A 246 -10.14 -6.96 -1.88
CA LEU A 246 -10.13 -8.23 -2.63
C LEU A 246 -10.66 -8.04 -4.06
N ASP A 247 -11.75 -7.30 -4.23
CA ASP A 247 -12.33 -6.99 -5.53
C ASP A 247 -11.38 -6.15 -6.40
N ASP A 248 -10.67 -5.19 -5.81
CA ASP A 248 -9.69 -4.38 -6.53
C ASP A 248 -8.53 -5.24 -7.03
N MET A 249 -8.02 -6.17 -6.21
CA MET A 249 -6.97 -7.10 -6.64
C MET A 249 -7.39 -7.90 -7.88
N LEU A 250 -8.61 -8.44 -7.87
CA LEU A 250 -9.16 -9.21 -8.99
C LEU A 250 -9.35 -8.33 -10.24
N HIS A 251 -9.91 -7.13 -10.06
CA HIS A 251 -10.14 -6.18 -11.15
C HIS A 251 -8.84 -5.78 -11.85
N TYR A 252 -7.84 -5.34 -11.07
CA TYR A 252 -6.57 -4.90 -11.64
C TYR A 252 -5.74 -6.08 -12.18
N HIS A 253 -5.82 -7.28 -11.58
CA HIS A 253 -5.20 -8.47 -12.17
C HIS A 253 -5.79 -8.79 -13.55
N GLU A 254 -7.11 -8.76 -13.70
CA GLU A 254 -7.77 -8.99 -14.98
C GLU A 254 -7.38 -7.93 -16.02
N ARG A 255 -7.39 -6.64 -15.61
CA ARG A 255 -6.92 -5.53 -16.44
C ARG A 255 -5.50 -5.77 -16.94
N ASN A 256 -4.58 -6.06 -16.02
CA ASN A 256 -3.15 -6.22 -16.33
C ASN A 256 -2.91 -7.45 -17.23
N SER A 257 -3.65 -8.53 -17.01
CA SER A 257 -3.61 -9.73 -17.84
C SER A 257 -4.05 -9.45 -19.28
N LYS A 258 -5.13 -8.69 -19.47
CA LYS A 258 -5.60 -8.28 -20.82
C LYS A 258 -4.55 -7.46 -21.55
N LEU A 259 -3.95 -6.47 -20.89
CA LEU A 259 -2.90 -5.63 -21.49
C LEU A 259 -1.68 -6.45 -21.95
N LYS A 260 -1.24 -7.42 -21.13
CA LYS A 260 -0.16 -8.36 -21.51
C LYS A 260 -0.51 -9.17 -22.77
N THR A 261 -1.76 -9.65 -22.89
CA THR A 261 -2.19 -10.45 -24.06
C THR A 261 -2.38 -9.63 -25.35
N GLU A 262 -2.70 -8.34 -25.24
CA GLU A 262 -2.95 -7.47 -26.39
C GLU A 262 -1.67 -6.90 -27.03
N GLY A 263 -0.49 -7.15 -26.45
CA GLY A 263 0.79 -6.64 -26.95
C GLY A 263 0.90 -5.11 -26.95
N ARG A 264 -0.03 -4.42 -26.27
CA ARG A 264 0.10 -3.01 -25.94
C ARG A 264 1.26 -2.90 -24.97
N THR A 265 2.19 -1.98 -25.26
CA THR A 265 3.38 -1.77 -24.43
C THR A 265 2.93 -1.63 -22.98
N VAL A 266 3.38 -2.60 -22.19
CA VAL A 266 3.16 -2.82 -20.77
C VAL A 266 3.96 -1.82 -19.95
#